data_AF-A0A5B8UA73-F1
#
_entry.id   AF-A0A5B8UA73-F1
#
_cell.length_a   1.000
_cell.length_b   1.000
_cell.length_c   1.000
_cell.angle_alpha   90.00
_cell.angle_beta   90.00
_cell.angle_gamma   90.00
#
_symmetry.space_group_name_H-M   'P 1'
#
loop_
_entity.id
_entity.type
_entity.pdbx_description
1 polymer ?
#
loop_
_entity_poly.entity_id
_entity_poly.type
_entity_poly.pdbx_seq_one_letter_code
_entity_poly.pdbx_strand_id
1 'polypeptide(L)'
;MSVCTPEELALLKAAGRVVARTLRDLRARVRPGISTAELDEQADRLFAAAGARSGPRLDHGRLGTVCISVDDEGVHGVPGPRRLREGELVKLDVTTELDGFHADACRIVAVGRARPGALRLRAAAEAALRRGMQAATAGAPINHIGRAAQGEVQRRGFAVGTELTRHGSGAPLVLTA
;
A
#
# COMPACT_ATOMS: atom_id res chain seq x y z
N MET A 1 9.58 10.06 13.15
CA MET A 1 9.30 10.70 11.84
C MET A 1 10.24 11.89 11.76
N SER A 2 11.20 11.90 10.85
CA SER A 2 12.16 13.00 10.71
C SER A 2 12.30 13.34 9.23
N VAL A 3 11.43 14.23 8.78
CA VAL A 3 11.68 15.10 7.63
C VAL A 3 11.77 16.49 8.22
N CYS A 4 12.98 16.97 8.37
CA CYS A 4 13.34 18.17 9.10
C CYS A 4 13.78 19.30 8.16
N THR A 5 14.14 18.99 6.91
CA THR A 5 14.56 19.99 5.92
C THR A 5 13.74 19.96 4.63
N PRO A 6 13.70 21.07 3.87
CA PRO A 6 13.10 21.10 2.53
C PRO A 6 13.71 20.07 1.57
N GLU A 7 15.01 19.79 1.67
CA GLU A 7 15.73 18.82 0.85
C GLU A 7 15.26 17.39 1.15
N GLU A 8 15.17 17.01 2.43
CA GLU A 8 14.64 15.72 2.86
C GLU A 8 13.18 15.54 2.38
N LEU A 9 12.39 16.61 2.43
CA LEU A 9 11.02 16.60 1.91
C LEU A 9 11.01 16.40 0.38
N ALA A 10 11.94 16.99 -0.35
CA ALA A 10 12.05 16.83 -1.80
C ALA A 10 12.40 15.38 -2.18
N LEU A 11 13.32 14.75 -1.43
CA LEU A 11 13.71 13.35 -1.60
C LEU A 11 12.55 12.39 -1.28
N LEU A 12 11.86 12.60 -0.15
CA LEU A 12 10.66 11.81 0.18
C LEU A 12 9.57 11.95 -0.88
N LYS A 13 9.36 13.16 -1.41
CA LYS A 13 8.43 13.38 -2.53
C LYS A 13 8.88 12.68 -3.81
N ALA A 14 10.19 12.57 -4.07
CA ALA A 14 10.72 11.83 -5.21
C ALA A 14 10.41 10.34 -5.11
N ALA A 15 10.71 9.71 -3.96
CA ALA A 15 10.34 8.33 -3.68
C ALA A 15 8.81 8.12 -3.83
N GLY A 16 8.01 9.02 -3.25
CA GLY A 16 6.54 8.98 -3.34
C GLY A 16 6.00 9.08 -4.78
N ARG A 17 6.69 9.80 -5.68
CA ARG A 17 6.31 9.84 -7.11
C ARG A 17 6.52 8.49 -7.79
N VAL A 18 7.57 7.76 -7.44
CA VAL A 18 7.82 6.40 -7.95
C VAL A 18 6.69 5.46 -7.51
N VAL A 19 6.38 5.44 -6.21
CA VAL A 19 5.24 4.68 -5.65
C VAL A 19 3.93 5.00 -6.38
N ALA A 20 3.61 6.28 -6.53
CA ALA A 20 2.37 6.71 -7.18
C ALA A 20 2.30 6.30 -8.66
N ARG A 21 3.43 6.36 -9.39
CA ARG A 21 3.53 5.92 -10.78
C ARG A 21 3.34 4.40 -10.88
N THR A 22 4.00 3.63 -10.02
CA THR A 22 3.90 2.17 -9.99
C THR A 22 2.47 1.72 -9.66
N LEU A 23 1.85 2.25 -8.60
CA LEU A 23 0.46 1.94 -8.28
C LEU A 23 -0.51 2.25 -9.43
N ARG A 24 -0.29 3.35 -10.16
CA ARG A 24 -1.13 3.72 -11.32
C ARG A 24 -0.98 2.70 -12.45
N ASP A 25 0.24 2.30 -12.77
CA ASP A 25 0.53 1.34 -13.83
C ASP A 25 0.00 -0.06 -13.49
N LEU A 26 0.32 -0.57 -12.29
CA LEU A 26 -0.15 -1.87 -11.82
C LEU A 26 -1.68 -1.93 -11.79
N ARG A 27 -2.34 -0.89 -11.25
CA ARG A 27 -3.81 -0.81 -11.26
C ARG A 27 -4.40 -0.93 -12.66
N ALA A 28 -3.78 -0.30 -13.67
CA ALA A 28 -4.26 -0.37 -15.05
C ALA A 28 -4.10 -1.77 -15.68
N ARG A 29 -3.20 -2.59 -15.13
CA ARG A 29 -2.92 -3.96 -15.58
C ARG A 29 -3.76 -5.02 -14.87
N VAL A 30 -4.33 -4.72 -13.72
CA VAL A 30 -5.22 -5.64 -12.98
C VAL A 30 -6.41 -6.02 -13.85
N ARG A 31 -6.47 -7.30 -14.22
CA ARG A 31 -7.54 -7.90 -15.03
C ARG A 31 -7.60 -9.41 -14.78
N PRO A 32 -8.74 -10.08 -15.05
CA PRO A 32 -8.81 -11.53 -14.97
C PRO A 32 -7.70 -12.20 -15.80
N GLY A 33 -7.09 -13.23 -15.24
CA GLY A 33 -6.05 -14.03 -15.88
C GLY A 33 -4.62 -13.51 -15.70
N ILE A 34 -4.37 -12.25 -15.33
CA ILE A 34 -3.00 -11.79 -15.05
C ILE A 34 -2.47 -12.46 -13.77
N SER A 35 -1.22 -12.92 -13.77
CA SER A 35 -0.59 -13.44 -12.56
C SER A 35 -0.05 -12.34 -11.66
N THR A 36 0.09 -12.64 -10.36
CA THR A 36 0.72 -11.72 -9.42
C THR A 36 2.22 -11.55 -9.73
N ALA A 37 2.89 -12.58 -10.26
CA ALA A 37 4.25 -12.48 -10.79
C ALA A 37 4.37 -11.47 -11.95
N GLU A 38 3.45 -11.50 -12.92
CA GLU A 38 3.45 -10.53 -14.04
C GLU A 38 3.31 -9.07 -13.56
N LEU A 39 2.58 -8.85 -12.46
CA LEU A 39 2.48 -7.53 -11.82
C LEU A 39 3.77 -7.14 -11.10
N ASP A 40 4.41 -8.08 -10.39
CA ASP A 40 5.67 -7.85 -9.68
C ASP A 40 6.84 -7.55 -10.63
N GLU A 41 6.95 -8.30 -11.72
CA GLU A 41 7.93 -8.06 -12.79
C GLU A 41 7.77 -6.66 -13.39
N GLN A 42 6.54 -6.19 -13.54
CA GLN A 42 6.30 -4.83 -14.02
C GLN A 42 6.73 -3.78 -12.99
N ALA A 43 6.48 -4.02 -11.69
CA ALA A 43 6.95 -3.14 -10.63
C ALA A 43 8.48 -3.07 -10.63
N ASP A 44 9.16 -4.20 -10.80
CA ASP A 44 10.62 -4.31 -10.86
C ASP A 44 11.20 -3.45 -11.99
N ARG A 45 10.62 -3.55 -13.19
CA ARG A 45 11.01 -2.70 -14.34
C ARG A 45 10.83 -1.21 -14.06
N LEU A 46 9.74 -0.84 -13.40
CA LEU A 46 9.46 0.57 -13.07
C LEU A 46 10.41 1.11 -12.00
N PHE A 47 10.81 0.29 -11.03
CA PHE A 47 11.78 0.65 -10.00
C PHE A 47 13.18 0.78 -10.60
N ALA A 48 13.61 -0.19 -11.41
CA ALA A 48 14.88 -0.15 -12.12
C ALA A 48 14.99 1.11 -13.01
N ALA A 49 13.94 1.44 -13.76
CA ALA A 49 13.89 2.63 -14.59
C ALA A 49 13.92 3.96 -13.80
N ALA A 50 13.56 3.92 -12.51
CA ALA A 50 13.56 5.09 -11.63
C ALA A 50 14.80 5.17 -10.72
N GLY A 51 15.70 4.19 -10.77
CA GLY A 51 16.81 4.08 -9.83
C GLY A 51 16.39 3.74 -8.40
N ALA A 52 15.17 3.21 -8.21
CA ALA A 52 14.64 2.88 -6.90
C ALA A 52 14.90 1.41 -6.53
N ARG A 53 15.03 1.13 -5.23
CA ARG A 53 15.08 -0.22 -4.67
C ARG A 53 13.74 -0.59 -4.06
N SER A 54 13.48 -1.90 -3.97
CA SER A 54 12.26 -2.43 -3.36
C SER A 54 12.40 -2.50 -1.84
N GLY A 55 11.54 -1.77 -1.12
CA GLY A 55 11.44 -1.87 0.35
C GLY A 55 11.23 -3.31 0.85
N PRO A 56 10.25 -4.07 0.32
CA PRO A 56 9.99 -5.44 0.78
C PRO A 56 11.21 -6.36 0.66
N ARG A 57 11.92 -6.34 -0.48
CA ARG A 57 13.17 -7.09 -0.65
C ARG A 57 14.31 -6.66 0.28
N LEU A 58 14.40 -5.36 0.62
CA LEU A 58 15.43 -4.84 1.52
C LEU A 58 15.19 -5.30 2.97
N ASP A 59 13.94 -5.24 3.43
CA ASP A 59 13.58 -5.57 4.81
C ASP A 59 13.37 -7.07 5.03
N HIS A 60 12.82 -7.74 4.02
CA HIS A 60 12.38 -9.12 4.08
C HIS A 60 12.72 -9.81 2.75
N GLY A 61 13.94 -10.32 2.62
CA GLY A 61 14.46 -10.94 1.38
C GLY A 61 13.69 -12.14 0.81
N ARG A 62 12.57 -12.55 1.42
CA ARG A 62 11.63 -13.56 0.90
C ARG A 62 10.41 -12.96 0.18
N LEU A 63 10.24 -11.63 0.20
CA LEU A 63 9.14 -10.93 -0.48
C LEU A 63 9.51 -10.55 -1.93
N GLY A 64 8.50 -10.29 -2.76
CA GLY A 64 8.68 -9.77 -4.12
C GLY A 64 9.12 -8.30 -4.15
N THR A 65 9.17 -7.69 -5.34
CA THR A 65 9.41 -6.23 -5.46
C THR A 65 8.31 -5.44 -4.74
N VAL A 66 7.07 -5.91 -4.86
CA VAL A 66 5.89 -5.37 -4.19
C VAL A 66 5.14 -6.50 -3.49
N CYS A 67 4.29 -6.14 -2.53
CA CYS A 67 3.41 -7.11 -1.88
C CYS A 67 2.04 -7.08 -2.58
N ILE A 68 1.52 -8.26 -2.92
CA ILE A 68 0.24 -8.41 -3.62
C ILE A 68 -0.62 -9.40 -2.85
N SER A 69 -1.66 -8.90 -2.19
CA SER A 69 -2.58 -9.71 -1.39
C SER A 69 -3.95 -9.81 -2.07
N VAL A 70 -4.45 -11.03 -2.28
CA VAL A 70 -5.73 -11.30 -2.96
C VAL A 70 -6.77 -11.79 -1.96
N ASP A 71 -7.96 -11.19 -1.99
CA ASP A 71 -9.13 -11.49 -1.15
C ASP A 71 -8.85 -11.62 0.36
N ASP A 72 -8.75 -12.83 0.88
CA ASP A 72 -8.59 -13.16 2.31
C ASP A 72 -7.15 -12.99 2.81
N GLU A 73 -6.20 -12.78 1.90
CA GLU A 73 -4.83 -12.41 2.24
C GLU A 73 -4.80 -10.97 2.82
N GLY A 74 -4.46 -10.82 4.10
CA GLY A 74 -4.48 -9.51 4.78
C GLY A 74 -3.34 -8.57 4.38
N VAL A 75 -2.09 -9.02 4.49
CA VAL A 75 -0.88 -8.26 4.15
C VAL A 75 0.21 -9.17 3.60
N HIS A 76 1.25 -8.55 3.01
CA HIS A 76 2.50 -9.23 2.64
C HIS A 76 2.33 -10.47 1.74
N GLY A 77 1.33 -10.47 0.86
CA GLY A 77 1.15 -11.53 -0.12
C GLY A 77 2.35 -11.59 -1.07
N VAL A 78 2.94 -12.77 -1.21
CA VAL A 78 4.14 -12.99 -2.04
C VAL A 78 3.70 -13.20 -3.50
N PRO A 79 4.17 -12.37 -4.44
CA PRO A 79 3.89 -12.56 -5.85
C PRO A 79 4.34 -13.93 -6.37
N GLY A 80 3.57 -14.52 -7.29
CA GLY A 80 3.83 -15.87 -7.79
C GLY A 80 2.91 -16.26 -8.95
N PRO A 81 2.76 -17.56 -9.24
CA PRO A 81 2.02 -18.05 -10.41
C PRO A 81 0.50 -17.89 -10.29
N ARG A 82 -0.03 -17.44 -9.13
CA ARG A 82 -1.47 -17.23 -8.91
C ARG A 82 -2.00 -16.22 -9.94
N ARG A 83 -3.00 -16.65 -10.72
CA ARG A 83 -3.74 -15.78 -11.65
C ARG A 83 -4.96 -15.19 -10.97
N LEU A 84 -5.15 -13.88 -11.16
CA LEU A 84 -6.32 -13.14 -10.66
C LEU A 84 -7.59 -13.62 -11.37
N ARG A 85 -8.68 -13.72 -10.62
CA ARG A 85 -9.99 -14.17 -11.10
C ARG A 85 -10.97 -13.01 -11.07
N GLU A 86 -11.94 -13.03 -11.98
CA GLU A 86 -13.00 -12.03 -11.98
C GLU A 86 -13.78 -12.04 -10.65
N GLY A 87 -14.03 -10.84 -10.13
CA GLY A 87 -14.77 -10.65 -8.89
C GLY A 87 -13.91 -10.55 -7.63
N GLU A 88 -12.62 -10.89 -7.70
CA GLU A 88 -11.66 -10.76 -6.58
C GLU A 88 -11.31 -9.29 -6.30
N LEU A 89 -10.83 -9.04 -5.08
CA LEU A 89 -10.06 -7.84 -4.73
C LEU A 89 -8.58 -8.18 -4.66
N VAL A 90 -7.76 -7.26 -5.16
CA VAL A 90 -6.31 -7.33 -5.01
C VAL A 90 -5.80 -6.05 -4.35
N LYS A 91 -5.05 -6.20 -3.26
CA LYS A 91 -4.29 -5.13 -2.63
C LYS A 91 -2.89 -5.09 -3.23
N LEU A 92 -2.56 -3.99 -3.88
CA LEU A 92 -1.23 -3.66 -4.37
C LEU A 92 -0.56 -2.79 -3.31
N ASP A 93 0.59 -3.22 -2.81
CA ASP A 93 1.28 -2.58 -1.69
C ASP A 93 2.73 -2.32 -2.09
N VAL A 94 3.08 -1.03 -2.21
CA VAL A 94 4.24 -0.57 -2.96
C VAL A 94 5.10 0.32 -2.08
N THR A 95 6.26 -0.21 -1.71
CA THR A 95 7.27 0.51 -0.93
C THR A 95 8.57 0.61 -1.71
N THR A 96 9.03 1.84 -1.92
CA THR A 96 10.30 2.14 -2.60
C THR A 96 11.29 2.71 -1.60
N GLU A 97 12.56 2.42 -1.83
CA GLU A 97 13.68 3.23 -1.35
C GLU A 97 14.31 3.95 -2.55
N LEU A 98 14.53 5.25 -2.42
CA LEU A 98 15.22 6.08 -3.42
C LEU A 98 16.08 7.11 -2.68
N ASP A 99 17.38 7.15 -2.99
CA ASP A 99 18.34 8.08 -2.40
C ASP A 99 18.32 8.09 -0.85
N GLY A 100 18.12 6.93 -0.22
CA GLY A 100 18.03 6.77 1.24
C GLY A 100 16.63 7.01 1.84
N PHE A 101 15.64 7.42 1.05
CA PHE A 101 14.30 7.75 1.52
C PHE A 101 13.27 6.69 1.13
N HIS A 102 12.46 6.28 2.12
CA HIS A 102 11.40 5.33 1.91
C HIS A 102 10.04 6.02 1.75
N ALA A 103 9.30 5.61 0.73
CA ALA A 103 7.90 5.97 0.54
C ALA A 103 7.06 4.71 0.35
N ASP A 104 5.82 4.74 0.83
CA ASP A 104 4.93 3.60 0.86
C ASP A 104 3.49 4.07 0.58
N ALA A 105 2.79 3.33 -0.28
CA ALA A 105 1.34 3.37 -0.34
C ALA A 105 0.78 2.04 -0.86
N CYS A 106 -0.46 1.75 -0.46
CA CYS A 106 -1.21 0.64 -0.99
C CYS A 106 -2.55 1.06 -1.61
N ARG A 107 -3.08 0.21 -2.51
CA ARG A 107 -4.41 0.38 -3.14
C ARG A 107 -5.11 -0.96 -3.31
N ILE A 108 -6.40 -0.98 -3.01
CA ILE A 108 -7.28 -2.11 -3.30
C ILE A 108 -7.93 -1.89 -4.67
N VAL A 109 -7.83 -2.88 -5.55
CA VAL A 109 -8.33 -2.86 -6.92
C VAL A 109 -9.28 -4.05 -7.13
N ALA A 110 -10.38 -3.81 -7.83
CA ALA A 110 -11.31 -4.86 -8.23
C ALA A 110 -10.80 -5.54 -9.51
N VAL A 111 -10.82 -6.86 -9.55
CA VAL A 111 -10.48 -7.64 -10.74
C VAL A 111 -11.74 -7.81 -11.60
N GLY A 112 -11.82 -7.10 -12.72
CA GLY A 112 -13.03 -7.11 -13.55
C GLY A 112 -14.25 -6.57 -12.78
N ARG A 113 -15.39 -7.27 -12.86
CA ARG A 113 -16.61 -6.89 -12.13
C ARG A 113 -16.59 -7.44 -10.70
N ALA A 114 -16.24 -6.60 -9.72
CA ALA A 114 -16.29 -6.98 -8.31
C ALA A 114 -17.70 -7.27 -7.79
N ARG A 115 -17.77 -8.18 -6.81
CA ARG A 115 -19.01 -8.51 -6.08
C ARG A 115 -19.47 -7.32 -5.22
N PRO A 116 -20.79 -7.15 -4.96
CA PRO A 116 -21.28 -6.05 -4.13
C PRO A 116 -20.62 -5.96 -2.74
N GLY A 117 -20.38 -7.11 -2.10
CA GLY A 117 -19.67 -7.17 -0.81
C GLY A 117 -18.23 -6.66 -0.90
N ALA A 118 -17.50 -7.04 -1.94
CA ALA A 118 -16.14 -6.57 -2.20
C ALA A 118 -16.08 -5.05 -2.44
N LEU A 119 -17.04 -4.51 -3.19
CA LEU A 119 -17.17 -3.06 -3.39
C LEU A 119 -17.46 -2.33 -2.08
N ARG A 120 -18.32 -2.89 -1.22
CA ARG A 120 -18.60 -2.34 0.11
C ARG A 120 -17.36 -2.33 1.01
N LEU A 121 -16.60 -3.43 1.02
CA LEU A 121 -15.35 -3.54 1.79
C LEU A 121 -14.33 -2.50 1.34
N ARG A 122 -14.09 -2.42 0.02
CA ARG A 122 -13.18 -1.42 -0.56
C ARG A 122 -13.62 0.01 -0.20
N ALA A 123 -14.91 0.32 -0.33
CA ALA A 123 -15.43 1.64 0.02
C ALA A 123 -15.27 1.97 1.51
N ALA A 124 -15.40 0.97 2.39
CA ALA A 124 -15.15 1.15 3.82
C ALA A 124 -13.67 1.44 4.11
N ALA A 125 -12.75 0.69 3.49
CA ALA A 125 -11.30 0.92 3.62
C ALA A 125 -10.88 2.31 3.11
N GLU A 126 -11.36 2.72 1.92
CA GLU A 126 -11.07 4.05 1.34
C GLU A 126 -11.63 5.18 2.21
N ALA A 127 -12.84 5.02 2.76
CA ALA A 127 -13.42 6.00 3.67
C ALA A 127 -12.63 6.09 4.98
N ALA A 128 -12.23 4.96 5.56
CA ALA A 128 -11.45 4.91 6.79
C ALA A 128 -10.06 5.55 6.63
N LEU A 129 -9.37 5.30 5.51
CA LEU A 129 -8.12 5.96 5.16
C LEU A 129 -8.30 7.48 5.13
N ARG A 130 -9.31 7.97 4.41
CA ARG A 130 -9.60 9.40 4.31
C ARG A 130 -9.90 10.03 5.68
N ARG A 131 -10.68 9.35 6.54
CA ARG A 131 -10.95 9.81 7.91
C ARG A 131 -9.69 9.84 8.78
N GLY A 132 -8.83 8.82 8.67
CA GLY A 132 -7.54 8.80 9.34
C GLY A 132 -6.65 9.96 8.92
N MET A 133 -6.53 10.22 7.61
CA MET A 133 -5.76 11.36 7.09
C MET A 133 -6.28 12.71 7.59
N GLN A 134 -7.60 12.89 7.68
CA GLN A 134 -8.21 14.12 8.22
C GLN A 134 -7.90 14.33 9.71
N ALA A 135 -7.69 13.25 10.47
CA ALA A 135 -7.34 13.31 11.89
C ALA A 135 -5.84 13.49 12.14
N ALA A 136 -5.00 13.39 11.10
CA ALA A 136 -3.56 13.57 11.20
C ALA A 136 -3.18 15.06 11.12
N THR A 137 -3.38 15.77 12.24
CA THR A 137 -3.07 17.21 12.36
C THR A 137 -1.93 17.45 13.34
N ALA A 138 -1.22 18.57 13.17
CA ALA A 138 -0.14 18.97 14.08
C ALA A 138 -0.64 19.06 15.54
N GLY A 139 0.15 18.53 16.48
CA GLY A 139 -0.17 18.52 17.91
C GLY A 139 -1.22 17.49 18.35
N ALA A 140 -1.90 16.79 17.43
CA ALA A 140 -2.86 15.77 17.79
C ALA A 140 -2.17 14.43 18.16
N PRO A 141 -2.65 13.71 19.18
CA PRO A 141 -2.16 12.38 19.51
C PRO A 141 -2.35 11.38 18.36
N ILE A 142 -1.35 10.52 18.10
CA ILE A 142 -1.34 9.55 16.99
C ILE A 142 -2.56 8.61 17.04
N ASN A 143 -3.02 8.21 18.22
CA ASN A 143 -4.18 7.33 18.38
C ASN A 143 -5.49 7.96 17.86
N HIS A 144 -5.56 9.28 17.62
CA HIS A 144 -6.70 9.92 16.97
C HIS A 144 -6.93 9.36 15.55
N ILE A 145 -5.85 9.07 14.82
CA ILE A 145 -5.90 8.51 13.46
C ILE A 145 -6.55 7.12 13.49
N GLY A 146 -6.12 6.27 14.44
CA GLY A 146 -6.68 4.94 14.64
C GLY A 146 -8.16 4.99 14.99
N ARG A 147 -8.55 5.82 15.98
CA ARG A 147 -9.94 6.00 16.40
C ARG A 147 -10.83 6.50 15.26
N ALA A 148 -10.37 7.48 14.48
CA ALA A 148 -11.12 8.02 13.35
C ALA A 148 -11.37 6.97 12.26
N ALA A 149 -10.35 6.18 11.92
CA ALA A 149 -10.47 5.10 10.95
C ALA A 149 -11.39 3.99 11.47
N GLN A 150 -11.20 3.52 12.71
CA GLN A 150 -12.01 2.46 13.31
C GLN A 150 -13.49 2.85 13.40
N GLY A 151 -13.80 4.08 13.81
CA GLY A 151 -15.19 4.54 13.85
C GLY A 151 -15.86 4.55 12.47
N GLU A 152 -15.14 4.85 11.39
CA GLU A 152 -15.67 4.78 10.02
C GLU A 152 -15.90 3.35 9.54
N VAL A 153 -14.99 2.43 9.87
CA VAL A 153 -15.12 1.00 9.54
C VAL A 153 -16.33 0.38 10.26
N GLN A 154 -16.45 0.62 11.57
CA GLN A 154 -17.55 0.10 12.40
C GLN A 154 -18.92 0.62 11.94
N ARG A 155 -19.05 1.91 11.62
CA ARG A 155 -20.30 2.49 11.07
C ARG A 155 -20.77 1.81 9.77
N ARG A 156 -19.87 1.16 9.04
CA ARG A 156 -20.16 0.49 7.77
C ARG A 156 -20.40 -1.02 7.92
N GLY A 157 -20.35 -1.52 9.15
CA GLY A 157 -20.58 -2.94 9.48
C GLY A 157 -19.35 -3.82 9.26
N PHE A 158 -18.14 -3.27 9.35
CA PHE A 158 -16.88 -4.00 9.23
C PHE A 158 -16.09 -3.93 10.55
N ALA A 159 -15.07 -4.78 10.67
CA ALA A 159 -14.13 -4.80 11.79
C ALA A 159 -12.71 -4.38 11.34
N VAL A 160 -11.90 -3.96 12.30
CA VAL A 160 -10.47 -3.63 12.11
C VAL A 160 -9.65 -4.77 12.69
N GLY A 161 -8.69 -5.30 11.94
CA GLY A 161 -7.71 -6.25 12.46
C GLY A 161 -6.75 -5.57 13.43
N THR A 162 -6.38 -6.25 14.52
CA THR A 162 -5.57 -5.70 15.62
C THR A 162 -4.10 -6.11 15.57
N GLU A 163 -3.75 -7.05 14.68
CA GLU A 163 -2.44 -7.71 14.65
C GLU A 163 -1.33 -6.86 14.02
N LEU A 164 -1.66 -5.76 13.34
CA LEU A 164 -0.70 -4.91 12.63
C LEU A 164 -1.04 -3.44 12.80
N THR A 165 0.02 -2.63 12.95
CA THR A 165 -0.11 -1.18 13.10
C THR A 165 0.51 -0.43 11.93
N ARG A 166 0.20 0.87 11.81
CA ARG A 166 0.87 1.73 10.85
C ARG A 166 2.27 2.07 11.35
N HIS A 167 3.17 2.35 10.42
CA HIS A 167 4.55 2.72 10.70
C HIS A 167 4.91 4.09 10.11
N GLY A 168 6.05 4.65 10.54
CA GLY A 168 6.59 5.87 9.96
C GLY A 168 7.43 5.58 8.72
N SER A 169 7.21 6.33 7.65
CA SER A 169 8.06 6.33 6.44
C SER A 169 8.99 7.55 6.42
N GLY A 170 10.19 7.41 5.88
CA GLY A 170 11.24 8.44 5.89
C GLY A 170 12.64 7.82 5.92
N ALA A 171 13.62 8.57 6.44
CA ALA A 171 14.99 8.08 6.67
C ALA A 171 15.28 7.97 8.18
N PRO A 172 15.69 6.78 8.70
CA PRO A 172 15.44 5.46 8.13
C PRO A 172 13.96 5.05 8.24
N LEU A 173 13.55 4.01 7.52
CA LEU A 173 12.23 3.40 7.67
C LEU A 173 12.08 2.87 9.11
N VAL A 174 11.03 3.30 9.82
CA VAL A 174 10.73 2.78 11.16
C VAL A 174 9.45 1.97 11.05
N LEU A 175 9.58 0.70 10.65
CA LEU A 175 8.52 -0.30 10.74
C LEU A 175 8.32 -0.65 12.22
N THR A 176 7.26 -0.10 12.83
CA THR A 176 6.72 -0.68 14.07
C THR A 176 5.91 -1.90 13.66
N ALA A 177 6.46 -3.10 13.92
CA ALA A 177 5.68 -4.34 13.92
C ALA A 177 4.57 -4.23 14.99
#